data_AF-A0A0L6UQ92-F1
#
_entry.id   AF-A0A0L6UQ92-F1
#
_cell.length_a   1.000
_cell.length_b   1.000
_cell.length_c   1.000
_cell.angle_alpha   90.00
_cell.angle_beta   90.00
_cell.angle_gamma   90.00
#
_symmetry.space_group_name_H-M   'P 1'
#
loop_
_entity.id
_entity.type
_entity.pdbx_description
1 polymer ?
#
loop_
_entity_poly.entity_id
_entity_poly.type
_entity_poly.pdbx_seq_one_letter_code
_entity_poly.pdbx_strand_id
1 'polypeptide(L)'
;MEDPRAEIQDVVRSITEPQDAEIILANIDKYFTEDAYLLHPLVNQPEFARGRDNLKALYYIFRKGTHGNKIIFHAVMFSEDLTQCTLADLTEIVRAGMYPLIGPSQSIRFLVRVDLRREADEKYRIFCQHDNFITDIGMSGIRLFPGATLLSNIIKASGALCGIVFGRYLAQNLITQPKEDADQDTHDPSKPQGL
;
A
#
# COMPACT_ATOMS: atom_id res chain seq x y z
N MET A 1 13.52 0.53 17.05
CA MET A 1 14.33 1.18 16.01
C MET A 1 14.83 2.50 16.56
N GLU A 2 16.10 2.81 16.33
CA GLU A 2 16.71 4.07 16.74
C GLU A 2 16.58 5.09 15.59
N ASP A 3 16.85 4.66 14.36
CA ASP A 3 16.53 5.40 13.13
C ASP A 3 15.52 4.61 12.27
N PRO A 4 14.22 4.91 12.34
CA PRO A 4 13.22 4.19 11.56
C PRO A 4 13.43 4.36 10.04
N ARG A 5 14.08 5.43 9.56
CA ARG A 5 14.30 5.64 8.12
C ARG A 5 15.32 4.67 7.54
N ALA A 6 16.37 4.39 8.30
CA ALA A 6 17.39 3.43 7.90
C ALA A 6 16.96 1.99 8.19
N GLU A 7 16.27 1.76 9.32
CA GLU A 7 16.05 0.40 9.85
C GLU A 7 14.77 -0.28 9.35
N ILE A 8 13.71 0.44 8.96
CA ILE A 8 12.38 -0.19 8.77
C ILE A 8 12.38 -1.30 7.72
N GLN A 9 13.16 -1.15 6.63
CA GLN A 9 13.20 -2.14 5.57
C GLN A 9 13.83 -3.45 6.07
N ASP A 10 14.89 -3.34 6.87
CA ASP A 10 15.55 -4.50 7.47
C ASP A 10 14.69 -5.11 8.58
N VAL A 11 13.96 -4.30 9.34
CA VAL A 11 12.97 -4.78 10.32
C VAL A 11 11.90 -5.60 9.61
N VAL A 12 11.29 -5.08 8.55
CA VAL A 12 10.24 -5.77 7.79
C VAL A 12 10.80 -7.05 7.18
N ARG A 13 12.00 -7.02 6.58
CA ARG A 13 12.65 -8.26 6.10
C ARG A 13 12.88 -9.27 7.22
N SER A 14 13.32 -8.83 8.40
CA SER A 14 13.63 -9.71 9.52
C SER A 14 12.40 -10.43 10.09
N ILE A 15 11.20 -9.88 9.92
CA ILE A 15 9.96 -10.50 10.37
C ILE A 15 9.28 -11.36 9.28
N THR A 16 9.70 -11.23 8.01
CA THR A 16 9.05 -11.90 6.88
C THR A 16 9.93 -12.89 6.11
N GLU A 17 11.22 -12.62 5.93
CA GLU A 17 12.10 -13.45 5.10
C GLU A 17 12.61 -14.72 5.80
N PRO A 18 12.90 -14.72 7.12
CA PRO A 18 13.28 -15.94 7.82
C PRO A 18 12.16 -16.99 7.76
N GLN A 19 12.53 -18.27 7.71
CA GLN A 19 11.57 -19.37 7.85
C GLN A 19 11.47 -19.86 9.31
N ASP A 20 12.49 -19.55 10.12
CA ASP A 20 12.56 -19.94 11.51
C ASP A 20 11.55 -19.14 12.35
N ALA A 21 10.62 -19.85 12.96
CA ALA A 21 9.59 -19.27 13.80
C ALA A 21 10.18 -18.58 15.03
N GLU A 22 11.24 -19.12 15.64
CA GLU A 22 11.83 -18.54 16.86
C GLU A 22 12.43 -17.16 16.58
N ILE A 23 13.13 -17.03 15.43
CA ILE A 23 13.70 -15.76 14.98
C ILE A 23 12.60 -14.71 14.76
N ILE A 24 11.49 -15.10 14.14
CA ILE A 24 10.39 -14.18 13.87
C ILE A 24 9.68 -13.76 15.15
N LEU A 25 9.38 -14.71 16.03
CA LEU A 25 8.73 -14.42 17.30
C LEU A 25 9.58 -13.48 18.16
N ALA A 26 10.90 -13.66 18.17
CA ALA A 26 11.84 -12.76 18.84
C ALA A 26 11.88 -11.36 18.19
N ASN A 27 11.82 -11.28 16.87
CA ASN A 27 11.76 -10.00 16.16
C ASN A 27 10.44 -9.28 16.41
N ILE A 28 9.31 -10.00 16.50
CA ILE A 28 8.02 -9.43 16.88
C ILE A 28 8.09 -8.83 18.30
N ASP A 29 8.70 -9.55 19.25
CA ASP A 29 8.90 -9.02 20.61
C ASP A 29 9.76 -7.75 20.65
N LYS A 30 10.76 -7.67 19.76
CA LYS A 30 11.68 -6.54 19.70
C LYS A 30 11.05 -5.30 19.05
N TYR A 31 10.32 -5.47 17.95
CA TYR A 31 9.91 -4.36 17.09
C TYR A 31 8.46 -3.93 17.26
N PHE A 32 7.58 -4.75 17.84
CA PHE A 32 6.16 -4.41 18.05
C PHE A 32 5.87 -3.99 19.50
N THR A 33 4.89 -3.11 19.68
CA THR A 33 4.37 -2.74 21.01
C THR A 33 3.49 -3.87 21.58
N GLU A 34 3.20 -3.84 22.88
CA GLU A 34 2.40 -4.89 23.53
C GLU A 34 0.94 -4.91 23.04
N ASP A 35 0.42 -3.73 22.71
CA ASP A 35 -0.93 -3.47 22.19
C ASP A 35 -1.00 -3.56 20.66
N ALA A 36 0.04 -4.03 19.99
CA ALA A 36 0.10 -3.97 18.54
C ALA A 36 -0.93 -4.86 17.83
N TYR A 37 -1.45 -4.40 16.69
CA TYR A 37 -2.44 -5.16 15.90
C TYR A 37 -2.16 -5.10 14.40
N LEU A 38 -2.70 -6.08 13.68
CA LEU A 38 -2.56 -6.25 12.23
C LEU A 38 -3.94 -6.23 11.56
N LEU A 39 -4.10 -5.35 10.58
CA LEU A 39 -5.19 -5.38 9.63
C LEU A 39 -4.64 -5.95 8.31
N HIS A 40 -4.96 -7.21 8.02
CA HIS A 40 -4.53 -7.88 6.81
C HIS A 40 -5.74 -8.23 5.94
N PRO A 41 -5.66 -8.19 4.59
CA PRO A 41 -6.83 -8.36 3.73
C PRO A 41 -7.56 -9.70 3.90
N LEU A 42 -6.85 -10.71 4.41
CA LEU A 42 -7.40 -12.04 4.70
C LEU A 42 -7.76 -12.24 6.17
N VAL A 43 -7.17 -11.47 7.09
CA VAL A 43 -7.35 -11.64 8.53
C VAL A 43 -7.22 -10.28 9.21
N ASN A 44 -8.30 -9.78 9.79
CA ASN A 44 -8.25 -8.59 10.63
C ASN A 44 -8.18 -9.03 12.10
N GLN A 45 -7.10 -8.65 12.77
CA GLN A 45 -6.97 -8.87 14.20
C GLN A 45 -7.82 -7.82 14.95
N PRO A 46 -8.77 -8.23 15.79
CA PRO A 46 -9.50 -7.30 16.66
C PRO A 46 -8.57 -6.67 17.71
N GLU A 47 -8.76 -5.37 17.98
CA GLU A 47 -8.00 -4.59 18.97
C GLU A 47 -8.31 -5.11 20.39
N PHE A 48 -7.46 -5.99 20.93
CA PHE A 48 -7.62 -6.58 22.27
C PHE A 48 -6.36 -6.44 23.13
N ALA A 49 -6.51 -6.63 24.45
CA ALA A 49 -5.49 -6.47 25.50
C ALA A 49 -4.28 -7.46 25.48
N ARG A 50 -3.99 -8.12 24.35
CA ARG A 50 -2.79 -8.97 24.09
C ARG A 50 -2.40 -8.93 22.62
N GLY A 51 -2.28 -7.73 22.07
CA GLY A 51 -2.07 -7.49 20.65
C GLY A 51 -0.85 -8.27 20.10
N ARG A 52 0.29 -8.16 20.79
CA ARG A 52 1.55 -8.79 20.40
C ARG A 52 1.52 -10.32 20.38
N ASP A 53 0.88 -10.97 21.35
CA ASP A 53 0.80 -12.44 21.40
C ASP A 53 -0.09 -13.01 20.28
N ASN A 54 -1.14 -12.27 19.92
CA ASN A 54 -1.98 -12.62 18.78
C ASN A 54 -1.24 -12.43 17.45
N LEU A 55 -0.43 -11.36 17.32
CA LEU A 55 0.45 -11.16 16.17
C LEU A 55 1.42 -12.32 16.00
N LYS A 56 2.05 -12.78 17.09
CA LYS A 56 2.92 -13.97 17.08
C LYS A 56 2.21 -15.19 16.50
N ALA A 57 0.98 -15.45 16.92
CA ALA A 57 0.20 -16.58 16.42
C ALA A 57 -0.11 -16.45 14.91
N LEU A 58 -0.46 -15.25 14.44
CA LEU A 58 -0.71 -14.98 13.02
C LEU A 58 0.55 -15.18 12.17
N TYR A 59 1.66 -14.57 12.56
CA TYR A 59 2.93 -14.73 11.87
C TYR A 59 3.41 -16.19 11.87
N TYR A 60 3.22 -16.93 12.97
CA TYR A 60 3.52 -18.36 13.03
C TYR A 60 2.75 -19.17 11.99
N ILE A 61 1.43 -18.93 11.87
CA ILE A 61 0.59 -19.60 10.85
C ILE A 61 1.01 -19.20 9.44
N PHE A 62 1.27 -17.91 9.18
CA PHE A 62 1.73 -17.46 7.87
C PHE A 62 3.03 -18.15 7.47
N ARG A 63 4.00 -18.32 8.38
CA ARG A 63 5.24 -19.05 8.08
C ARG A 63 5.07 -20.54 7.89
N LYS A 64 4.04 -21.16 8.48
CA LYS A 64 3.69 -22.55 8.18
C LYS A 64 2.97 -22.69 6.84
N GLY A 65 2.25 -21.66 6.40
CA GLY A 65 1.49 -21.65 5.15
C GLY A 65 2.27 -21.17 3.91
N THR A 66 3.37 -20.43 4.10
CA THR A 66 4.20 -19.89 3.02
C THR A 66 5.68 -20.22 3.18
N HIS A 67 6.35 -20.47 2.06
CA HIS A 67 7.77 -20.79 2.00
C HIS A 67 8.52 -19.92 1.01
N GLY A 68 9.82 -19.71 1.28
CA GLY A 68 10.73 -18.99 0.37
C GLY A 68 10.36 -17.53 0.19
N ASN A 69 9.80 -16.92 1.24
CA ASN A 69 9.33 -15.56 1.24
C ASN A 69 10.49 -14.59 1.00
N LYS A 70 10.35 -13.74 -0.02
CA LYS A 70 11.31 -12.69 -0.33
C LYS A 70 10.59 -11.37 -0.53
N ILE A 71 11.10 -10.31 0.08
CA ILE A 71 10.50 -8.99 0.00
C ILE A 71 11.32 -8.07 -0.91
N ILE A 72 10.64 -7.48 -1.87
CA ILE A 72 11.18 -6.43 -2.74
C ILE A 72 10.44 -5.14 -2.43
N PHE A 73 11.16 -4.15 -1.88
CA PHE A 73 10.64 -2.80 -1.69
C PHE A 73 10.84 -1.98 -2.95
N HIS A 74 9.78 -1.33 -3.41
CA HIS A 74 9.84 -0.40 -4.55
C HIS A 74 9.79 1.06 -4.08
N ALA A 75 9.02 1.35 -3.03
CA ALA A 75 8.94 2.68 -2.44
C ALA A 75 8.65 2.63 -0.94
N VAL A 76 9.33 3.49 -0.18
CA VAL A 76 9.13 3.70 1.26
C VAL A 76 9.00 5.20 1.52
N MET A 77 7.94 5.58 2.23
CA MET A 77 7.62 6.96 2.55
C MET A 77 7.38 7.09 4.05
N PHE A 78 7.81 8.21 4.63
CA PHE A 78 7.60 8.51 6.04
C PHE A 78 6.81 9.81 6.18
N SER A 79 5.98 9.89 7.22
CA SER A 79 5.42 11.17 7.66
C SER A 79 6.53 12.08 8.20
N GLU A 80 6.26 13.39 8.20
CA GLU A 80 7.21 14.40 8.68
C GLU A 80 7.59 14.19 10.16
N ASP A 81 6.65 13.69 10.96
CA ASP A 81 6.78 13.42 12.38
C ASP A 81 7.32 12.01 12.70
N LEU A 82 7.63 11.19 11.68
CA LEU A 82 8.10 9.81 11.80
C LEU A 82 7.16 8.84 12.54
N THR A 83 5.91 9.23 12.78
CA THR A 83 4.91 8.37 13.44
C THR A 83 4.22 7.42 12.45
N GLN A 84 4.33 7.66 11.15
CA GLN A 84 3.74 6.83 10.11
C GLN A 84 4.78 6.52 9.04
N CYS A 85 4.90 5.25 8.71
CA CYS A 85 5.69 4.76 7.60
C CYS A 85 4.75 4.07 6.62
N THR A 86 4.66 4.58 5.39
CA THR A 86 3.97 3.89 4.31
C THR A 86 5.00 3.19 3.43
N LEU A 87 5.01 1.87 3.51
CA LEU A 87 5.69 1.00 2.55
C LEU A 87 4.78 0.91 1.32
N ALA A 88 4.86 1.97 0.51
CA ALA A 88 3.90 2.27 -0.54
C ALA A 88 3.87 1.22 -1.67
N ASP A 89 4.93 0.44 -1.86
CA ASP A 89 4.91 -0.64 -2.84
C ASP A 89 5.89 -1.75 -2.44
N LEU A 90 5.32 -2.89 -2.08
CA LEU A 90 6.02 -4.08 -1.64
C LEU A 90 5.58 -5.27 -2.49
N THR A 91 6.54 -5.99 -3.06
CA THR A 91 6.27 -7.28 -3.71
C THR A 91 6.81 -8.39 -2.84
N GLU A 92 5.90 -9.24 -2.36
CA GLU A 92 6.24 -10.47 -1.67
C GLU A 92 6.23 -11.62 -2.67
N ILE A 93 7.37 -12.26 -2.84
CA ILE A 93 7.48 -13.50 -3.60
C ILE A 93 7.30 -14.63 -2.60
N VAL A 94 6.22 -15.39 -2.74
CA VAL A 94 5.86 -16.48 -1.81
C VAL A 94 5.62 -17.77 -2.56
N ARG A 95 5.84 -18.90 -1.89
CA ARG A 95 5.28 -20.19 -2.31
C ARG A 95 4.23 -20.59 -1.29
N ALA A 96 2.97 -20.63 -1.71
CA ALA A 96 1.87 -21.08 -0.87
C ALA A 96 1.83 -22.61 -0.84
N GLY A 97 1.70 -23.18 0.36
CA GLY A 97 1.53 -24.62 0.55
C GLY A 97 2.23 -25.12 1.82
N MET A 98 1.72 -26.22 2.39
CA MET A 98 2.34 -26.87 3.56
C MET A 98 3.62 -27.64 3.22
N TYR A 99 3.93 -27.81 1.92
CA TYR A 99 5.11 -28.53 1.45
C TYR A 99 6.02 -27.58 0.64
N PRO A 100 7.26 -27.33 1.07
CA PRO A 100 8.14 -26.30 0.50
C PRO A 100 8.57 -26.54 -0.95
N LEU A 101 8.39 -27.76 -1.47
CA LEU A 101 8.79 -28.15 -2.83
C LEU A 101 7.65 -28.26 -3.84
N ILE A 102 6.39 -28.12 -3.41
CA ILE A 102 5.23 -28.40 -4.28
C ILE A 102 4.33 -27.15 -4.31
N GLY A 103 4.56 -26.29 -5.29
CA GLY A 103 3.70 -25.13 -5.56
C GLY A 103 4.37 -24.08 -6.45
N PRO A 104 3.61 -23.40 -7.34
CA PRO A 104 4.15 -22.29 -8.11
C PRO A 104 4.50 -21.12 -7.17
N SER A 105 5.60 -20.42 -7.48
CA SER A 105 5.90 -19.15 -6.82
C SER A 105 4.88 -18.10 -7.27
N GLN A 106 4.31 -17.38 -6.31
CA GLN A 106 3.41 -16.27 -6.53
C GLN A 106 4.11 -14.97 -6.17
N SER A 107 3.91 -13.96 -7.00
CA SER A 107 4.36 -12.59 -6.76
C SER A 107 3.15 -11.77 -6.37
N ILE A 108 3.04 -11.44 -5.09
CA ILE A 108 1.90 -10.71 -4.54
C ILE A 108 2.35 -9.28 -4.26
N ARG A 109 1.57 -8.30 -4.73
CA ARG A 109 1.85 -6.89 -4.47
C ARG A 109 0.96 -6.37 -3.34
N PHE A 110 1.61 -5.74 -2.37
CA PHE A 110 1.00 -5.16 -1.18
C PHE A 110 1.30 -3.67 -1.10
N LEU A 111 0.33 -2.94 -0.55
CA LEU A 111 0.50 -1.62 0.01
C LEU A 111 0.45 -1.77 1.52
N VAL A 112 1.60 -1.60 2.19
CA VAL A 112 1.69 -1.79 3.64
C VAL A 112 1.89 -0.43 4.30
N ARG A 113 1.05 -0.11 5.28
CA ARG A 113 1.25 1.04 6.15
C ARG A 113 1.55 0.55 7.55
N VAL A 114 2.55 1.16 8.16
CA VAL A 114 3.05 0.83 9.49
C VAL A 114 3.00 2.10 10.32
N ASP A 115 2.22 2.10 11.39
CA ASP A 115 2.21 3.19 12.35
C ASP A 115 3.19 2.90 13.49
N LEU A 116 4.05 3.88 13.74
CA LEU A 116 5.14 3.85 14.69
C LEU A 116 4.81 4.67 15.93
N ARG A 117 5.19 4.14 17.10
CA ARG A 117 5.09 4.81 18.38
C ARG A 117 6.46 4.87 19.02
N ARG A 118 6.82 6.05 19.55
CA ARG A 118 8.02 6.18 20.38
C ARG A 118 7.67 5.77 21.80
N GLU A 119 8.38 4.77 22.30
CA GLU A 119 8.17 4.21 23.64
C GLU A 119 9.04 4.90 24.69
N ALA A 120 8.85 4.55 25.96
CA ALA A 120 9.56 5.14 27.10
C ALA A 120 11.10 4.99 27.03
N ASP A 121 11.59 4.02 26.25
CA ASP A 121 13.01 3.77 25.99
C ASP A 121 13.56 4.56 24.78
N GLU A 122 12.82 5.56 24.30
CA GLU A 122 13.12 6.40 23.13
C GLU A 122 13.22 5.64 21.80
N LYS A 123 12.87 4.36 21.78
CA LYS A 123 12.88 3.54 20.56
C LYS A 123 11.52 3.59 19.88
N TYR A 124 11.56 3.63 18.55
CA TYR A 124 10.36 3.46 17.73
C TYR A 124 9.99 1.98 17.64
N ARG A 125 8.72 1.68 17.95
CA ARG A 125 8.11 0.36 17.79
C ARG A 125 6.86 0.48 16.93
N ILE A 126 6.51 -0.62 16.27
CA ILE A 126 5.31 -0.73 15.44
C ILE A 126 4.13 -1.00 16.36
N PHE A 127 3.13 -0.12 16.34
CA PHE A 127 1.87 -0.37 17.08
C PHE A 127 0.75 -0.82 16.15
N CYS A 128 0.82 -0.48 14.86
CA CYS A 128 -0.20 -0.89 13.91
C CYS A 128 0.42 -1.21 12.55
N GLN A 129 -0.03 -2.31 11.94
CA GLN A 129 0.30 -2.66 10.57
C GLN A 129 -0.99 -2.85 9.76
N HIS A 130 -1.11 -2.12 8.66
CA HIS A 130 -2.21 -2.18 7.70
C HIS A 130 -1.69 -2.70 6.36
N ASP A 131 -1.99 -3.95 6.08
CA ASP A 131 -1.67 -4.57 4.80
C ASP A 131 -2.89 -4.45 3.89
N ASN A 132 -2.71 -3.89 2.71
CA ASN A 132 -3.76 -3.77 1.70
C ASN A 132 -3.30 -4.43 0.40
N PHE A 133 -4.22 -5.13 -0.25
CA PHE A 133 -4.01 -5.49 -1.65
C PHE A 133 -4.12 -4.23 -2.50
N ILE A 134 -3.32 -4.17 -3.56
CA ILE A 134 -3.53 -3.17 -4.61
C ILE A 134 -4.96 -3.35 -5.13
N THR A 135 -5.69 -2.24 -5.25
CA THR A 135 -7.14 -2.18 -5.52
C THR A 135 -7.56 -2.90 -6.81
N ASP A 136 -6.61 -3.24 -7.68
CA ASP A 136 -6.81 -4.16 -8.78
C ASP A 136 -6.34 -5.57 -8.37
N ILE A 137 -7.30 -6.48 -8.19
CA ILE A 137 -7.09 -7.89 -7.86
C ILE A 137 -6.22 -8.59 -8.92
N GLY A 138 -6.24 -8.11 -10.18
CA GLY A 138 -5.33 -8.57 -11.22
C GLY A 138 -3.88 -8.09 -11.01
N MET A 139 -3.69 -6.86 -10.52
CA MET A 139 -2.36 -6.31 -10.23
C MET A 139 -1.79 -6.74 -8.87
N SER A 140 -2.63 -7.15 -7.92
CA SER A 140 -2.20 -7.71 -6.63
C SER A 140 -1.59 -9.10 -6.76
N GLY A 141 -1.76 -9.77 -7.92
CA GLY A 141 -1.22 -11.10 -8.19
C GLY A 141 -2.07 -12.25 -7.66
N ILE A 142 -3.18 -11.95 -6.98
CA ILE A 142 -4.06 -12.94 -6.36
C ILE A 142 -5.25 -13.25 -7.27
N ARG A 143 -5.24 -14.43 -7.88
CA ARG A 143 -6.38 -14.94 -8.65
C ARG A 143 -7.42 -15.54 -7.69
N LEU A 144 -8.15 -14.69 -6.96
CA LEU A 144 -9.12 -15.12 -5.94
C LEU A 144 -10.23 -16.00 -6.53
N PHE A 145 -10.77 -15.63 -7.71
CA PHE A 145 -11.70 -16.44 -8.51
C PHE A 145 -11.64 -16.01 -10.00
N PRO A 146 -12.00 -16.89 -10.96
CA PRO A 146 -12.07 -16.54 -12.37
C PRO A 146 -13.06 -15.38 -12.60
N GLY A 147 -12.59 -14.24 -13.10
CA GLY A 147 -13.44 -13.07 -13.40
C GLY A 147 -13.39 -11.92 -12.38
N ALA A 148 -12.68 -12.07 -11.25
CA ALA A 148 -12.57 -11.02 -10.24
C ALA A 148 -11.99 -9.70 -10.78
N THR A 149 -10.97 -9.79 -11.64
CA THR A 149 -10.34 -8.63 -12.31
C THR A 149 -11.32 -7.93 -13.25
N LEU A 150 -12.14 -8.69 -13.99
CA LEU A 150 -13.14 -8.13 -14.89
C LEU A 150 -14.22 -7.38 -14.11
N LEU A 151 -14.72 -7.96 -13.02
CA LEU A 151 -15.73 -7.33 -12.18
C LEU A 151 -15.20 -6.03 -11.53
N SER A 152 -13.96 -6.06 -11.01
CA SER A 152 -13.30 -4.85 -10.46
C SER A 152 -13.19 -3.75 -11.51
N ASN A 153 -12.78 -4.10 -12.73
CA ASN A 153 -12.66 -3.14 -13.83
C ASN A 153 -14.01 -2.57 -14.27
N ILE A 154 -15.07 -3.38 -14.30
CA ILE A 154 -16.43 -2.92 -14.61
C ILE A 154 -16.92 -1.92 -13.56
N ILE A 155 -16.73 -2.20 -12.26
CA ILE A 155 -17.14 -1.31 -11.17
C ILE A 155 -16.37 0.02 -11.23
N LYS A 156 -15.06 -0.04 -11.47
CA LYS A 156 -14.24 1.17 -11.61
C LYS A 156 -14.64 1.99 -12.84
N ALA A 157 -14.88 1.32 -13.97
CA ALA A 157 -15.29 1.98 -15.21
C ALA A 157 -16.67 2.63 -15.08
N SER A 158 -17.64 1.97 -14.42
CA SER A 158 -18.96 2.54 -14.18
C SER A 158 -18.89 3.75 -13.25
N GLY A 159 -18.10 3.68 -12.17
CA GLY A 159 -17.82 4.81 -11.30
C GLY A 159 -17.20 6.00 -12.04
N ALA A 160 -16.21 5.74 -12.90
CA ALA A 160 -15.60 6.77 -13.75
C ALA A 160 -16.59 7.39 -14.73
N LEU A 161 -17.42 6.58 -15.41
CA LEU A 161 -18.47 7.07 -16.31
C LEU A 161 -19.47 7.96 -15.58
N CYS A 162 -19.98 7.54 -14.42
CA CYS A 162 -20.87 8.35 -13.61
C CYS A 162 -20.21 9.67 -13.18
N GLY A 163 -18.96 9.62 -12.71
CA GLY A 163 -18.20 10.81 -12.34
C GLY A 163 -17.96 11.77 -13.50
N ILE A 164 -17.65 11.26 -14.70
CA ILE A 164 -17.46 12.06 -15.92
C ILE A 164 -18.77 12.71 -16.35
N VAL A 165 -19.87 11.97 -16.36
CA VAL A 165 -21.19 12.52 -16.74
C VAL A 165 -21.63 13.59 -15.76
N PHE A 166 -21.54 13.32 -14.46
CA PHE A 166 -21.91 14.27 -13.41
C PHE A 166 -20.98 15.49 -13.39
N GLY A 167 -19.68 15.29 -13.56
CA GLY A 167 -18.68 16.35 -13.67
C GLY A 167 -18.89 17.23 -14.90
N ARG A 168 -19.20 16.64 -16.07
CA ARG A 168 -19.54 17.40 -17.27
C ARG A 168 -20.83 18.18 -17.12
N TYR A 169 -21.82 17.63 -16.42
CA TYR A 169 -23.07 18.33 -16.11
C TYR A 169 -22.83 19.53 -15.18
N LEU A 170 -22.04 19.37 -14.11
CA LEU A 170 -21.77 20.44 -13.15
C LEU A 170 -20.79 21.49 -13.67
N ALA A 171 -19.79 21.09 -14.46
CA ALA A 171 -18.74 21.96 -14.98
C ALA A 171 -18.96 22.36 -16.46
N GLN A 172 -20.19 22.21 -16.97
CA GLN A 172 -20.53 22.43 -18.38
C GLN A 172 -20.05 23.79 -18.90
N ASN A 173 -20.20 24.84 -18.09
CA ASN A 173 -19.80 26.22 -18.41
C ASN A 173 -18.29 26.48 -18.31
N LEU A 174 -17.52 25.63 -17.60
CA LEU A 174 -16.07 25.77 -17.44
C LEU A 174 -15.29 24.93 -18.46
N ILE A 175 -15.85 23.78 -18.86
CA ILE A 175 -15.23 22.84 -19.81
C ILE A 175 -15.48 23.28 -21.26
N THR A 176 -16.57 23.99 -21.51
CA THR A 176 -17.01 24.39 -22.86
C THR A 176 -16.80 25.88 -23.14
N GLN A 177 -15.75 26.50 -22.59
CA GLN A 177 -15.39 27.83 -23.07
C GLN A 177 -14.83 27.71 -24.50
N PRO A 178 -15.45 28.37 -25.50
CA PRO A 178 -14.82 28.52 -26.80
C PRO A 178 -13.53 29.31 -26.60
N LYS A 179 -12.50 28.94 -27.35
CA LYS A 179 -11.25 29.67 -27.44
C LYS A 179 -11.47 30.95 -28.28
N GLU A 180 -12.33 31.85 -27.81
CA GLU A 180 -12.56 33.18 -28.39
C GLU A 180 -12.31 34.18 -27.28
N ASP A 181 -11.08 34.67 -27.20
CA ASP A 181 -10.67 35.99 -26.68
C ASP A 181 -9.14 36.12 -26.80
N ALA A 182 -8.61 35.82 -27.99
CA ALA A 182 -7.19 36.04 -28.32
C ALA A 182 -7.00 36.76 -29.66
N ASP A 183 -8.06 37.34 -30.24
CA ASP A 183 -7.95 38.06 -31.52
C ASP A 183 -8.77 39.37 -31.56
N GLN A 184 -9.00 39.98 -30.40
CA GLN A 184 -9.52 41.35 -30.29
C GLN A 184 -8.75 42.12 -29.22
N ASP A 185 -7.47 42.35 -29.44
CA ASP A 185 -6.83 43.57 -28.93
C ASP A 185 -5.46 43.79 -29.59
N THR A 186 -5.43 44.60 -30.65
CA THR A 186 -4.42 45.65 -30.83
C THR A 186 -4.87 46.61 -31.94
N HIS A 187 -5.33 47.78 -31.49
CA HIS A 187 -5.17 49.12 -32.10
C HIS A 187 -3.87 49.23 -32.94
N ASP A 188 -3.75 50.00 -34.03
CA ASP A 188 -3.84 51.47 -34.11
C ASP A 188 -3.53 51.97 -35.57
N PRO A 189 -3.69 53.25 -35.98
CA PRO A 189 -4.17 53.66 -37.29
C PRO A 189 -3.05 54.45 -37.98
N SER A 190 -1.96 53.81 -38.36
CA SER A 190 -0.81 54.52 -38.93
C SER A 190 -0.21 53.75 -40.10
N LYS A 191 -0.87 53.84 -41.26
CA LYS A 191 -0.23 53.56 -42.55
C LYS A 191 -0.37 54.77 -43.47
N PRO A 192 0.73 55.39 -43.93
CA PRO A 192 0.66 56.36 -44.99
C PRO A 192 0.33 55.62 -46.29
N GLN A 193 -0.58 56.20 -47.08
CA GLN A 193 -0.81 55.78 -48.46
C GLN A 193 0.45 56.13 -49.27
N GLY A 194 1.10 55.11 -49.83
CA GLY A 194 2.25 55.25 -50.71
C GLY A 194 1.93 54.70 -52.10
N LEU A 195 1.94 55.63 -53.07
CA LEU A 195 1.98 55.53 -54.54
C LEU A 195 1.14 54.46 -55.26
#